data_AF-A0A699S0T7-F1
#
_entry.id   AF-A0A699S0T7-F1
#
_cell.length_a   1.000
_cell.length_b   1.000
_cell.length_c   1.000
_cell.angle_alpha   90.00
_cell.angle_beta   90.00
_cell.angle_gamma   90.00
#
_symmetry.space_group_name_H-M   'P 1'
#
loop_
_entity.id
_entity.type
_entity.pdbx_description
1 polymer ?
#
loop_
_entity_poly.entity_id
_entity_poly.type
_entity_poly.pdbx_seq_one_letter_code
_entity_poly.pdbx_strand_id
1 'polypeptide(L)' 'KMETELWNLTVKGNDLTAHTQRFQELILLCTRMVPDEEDKVERFIGGLPDNIQGNVIAANPARL' A
#
# COMPACT_ATOMS: atom_id res chain seq x y z
N LYS A 1 13.00 -9.24 -6.45
CA LYS A 1 12.41 -9.97 -5.30
C LYS A 1 11.53 -9.04 -4.47
N MET A 2 12.06 -7.93 -3.96
CA MET A 2 11.29 -6.92 -3.21
C MET A 2 10.28 -6.18 -4.08
N GLU A 3 10.66 -5.86 -5.32
CA GLU A 3 9.75 -5.25 -6.30
C GLU A 3 8.50 -6.11 -6.51
N THR A 4 8.69 -7.39 -6.85
CA THR A 4 7.59 -8.35 -7.01
C THR A 4 6.75 -8.50 -5.75
N GLU A 5 7.36 -8.38 -4.56
CA GLU A 5 6.63 -8.41 -3.30
C GLU A 5 5.74 -7.17 -3.13
N LEU A 6 6.25 -5.98 -3.45
CA LEU A 6 5.49 -4.73 -3.44
C LEU A 6 4.28 -4.80 -4.37
N TRP A 7 4.44 -5.39 -5.56
CA TRP A 7 3.35 -5.56 -6.53
C TRP A 7 2.26 -6.56 -6.09
N ASN A 8 2.64 -7.54 -5.27
CA ASN A 8 1.72 -8.60 -4.82
C ASN A 8 1.33 -8.44 -3.35
N LEU A 9 1.67 -7.30 -2.72
CA LEU A 9 1.41 -7.08 -1.32
C LEU A 9 -0.10 -6.93 -1.09
N THR A 10 -0.66 -7.84 -0.32
CA THR A 10 -2.07 -7.86 0.04
C THR A 10 -2.20 -8.02 1.55
N VAL A 11 -3.27 -7.47 2.13
CA VAL A 11 -3.56 -7.68 3.55
C VAL A 11 -3.86 -9.17 3.79
N LYS A 12 -3.20 -9.76 4.79
CA LYS A 12 -3.49 -11.12 5.24
C LYS A 12 -4.45 -11.07 6.43
N GLY A 13 -5.66 -11.57 6.23
CA GLY A 13 -6.72 -11.50 7.25
C GLY A 13 -7.11 -10.05 7.52
N ASN A 14 -7.03 -9.63 8.79
CA ASN A 14 -7.36 -8.26 9.22
C ASN A 14 -6.14 -7.48 9.74
N ASP A 15 -4.91 -7.97 9.50
CA ASP A 15 -3.70 -7.33 10.02
C ASP A 15 -3.24 -6.18 9.12
N LEU A 16 -3.93 -5.05 9.26
CA LEU A 16 -3.58 -3.82 8.54
C LEU A 16 -2.24 -3.25 9.02
N THR A 17 -1.89 -3.43 10.30
CA THR A 17 -0.63 -2.93 10.87
C THR A 17 0.57 -3.59 10.19
N ALA A 18 0.56 -4.91 10.07
CA ALA A 18 1.63 -5.63 9.37
C ALA A 18 1.70 -5.25 7.89
N HIS A 19 0.55 -5.04 7.24
CA HIS A 19 0.51 -4.57 5.85
C HIS A 19 1.16 -3.19 5.70
N THR A 20 0.77 -2.21 6.52
CA THR A 20 1.34 -0.85 6.51
C THR A 20 2.85 -0.85 6.78
N GLN A 21 3.28 -1.58 7.81
CA GLN A 21 4.71 -1.68 8.13
C GLN A 21 5.49 -2.29 6.96
N ARG A 22 4.99 -3.38 6.38
CA ARG A 22 5.66 -4.05 5.27
C ARG A 22 5.71 -3.19 4.01
N PHE A 23 4.62 -2.47 3.73
CA PHE A 23 4.55 -1.53 2.61
C PHE A 23 5.60 -0.43 2.75
N GLN A 24 5.70 0.20 3.93
CA GLN A 24 6.69 1.26 4.20
C GLN A 24 8.13 0.76 4.05
N GLU A 25 8.44 -0.44 4.56
CA GLU A 25 9.75 -1.07 4.36
C GLU A 25 10.07 -1.27 2.88
N LEU A 26 9.11 -1.76 2.09
CA LEU A 26 9.30 -2.01 0.67
C LEU A 26 9.45 -0.72 -0.13
N ILE A 27 8.68 0.33 0.17
CA ILE A 27 8.82 1.65 -0.47
C ILE A 27 10.20 2.25 -0.17
N LEU A 28 10.72 2.11 1.05
CA LEU A 28 12.05 2.58 1.41
C LEU A 28 13.15 1.86 0.64
N LEU A 29 13.01 0.54 0.47
CA LEU A 29 13.97 -0.30 -0.25
C LEU A 29 13.86 -0.17 -1.78
N CYS A 30 12.69 0.21 -2.29
CA CYS A 30 12.38 0.35 -3.72
C CYS A 30 11.93 1.77 -4.10
N THR A 31 12.57 2.80 -3.53
CA THR A 31 12.19 4.22 -3.69
C THR A 31 12.05 4.70 -5.14
N ARG A 32 12.74 4.06 -6.10
CA ARG A 32 12.66 4.41 -7.53
C ARG A 32 11.41 3.87 -8.24
N MET A 33 10.68 2.93 -7.65
CA MET A 33 9.52 2.30 -8.29
C MET A 33 8.21 3.05 -8.07
N VAL A 34 8.13 3.82 -6.99
CA VAL A 34 6.93 4.55 -6.57
C VAL A 34 7.37 5.95 -6.13
N PRO A 35 7.84 6.77 -7.10
CA PRO A 35 8.49 8.04 -6.80
C PRO A 35 7.52 9.06 -6.21
N ASP A 36 6.26 9.02 -6.65
CA ASP A 36 5.23 9.99 -6.30
C ASP A 36 4.35 9.51 -5.14
N GLU A 37 3.84 10.45 -4.34
CA GLU A 37 2.96 10.13 -3.21
C GLU A 37 1.61 9.57 -3.64
N GLU A 38 1.07 10.03 -4.77
CA GLU A 38 -0.17 9.50 -5.36
C GLU A 38 -0.01 8.01 -5.71
N ASP A 39 1.09 7.65 -6.38
CA ASP A 39 1.38 6.25 -6.71
C ASP A 39 1.50 5.38 -5.45
N LYS A 40 2.05 5.91 -4.35
CA LYS A 40 2.14 5.19 -3.07
C LYS A 40 0.76 4.95 -2.48
N VAL A 41 -0.09 5.98 -2.48
CA VAL A 41 -1.48 5.90 -2.01
C VAL A 41 -2.26 4.86 -2.82
N GLU A 42 -2.20 4.93 -4.16
CA GLU A 42 -2.89 3.97 -5.02
C GLU A 42 -2.40 2.54 -4.80
N ARG A 43 -1.08 2.34 -4.69
CA ARG A 43 -0.46 1.04 -4.41
C ARG A 43 -0.92 0.45 -3.09
N PHE A 44 -0.92 1.26 -2.04
CA PHE A 44 -1.36 0.83 -0.71
C PHE A 44 -2.83 0.44 -0.71
N ILE A 45 -3.69 1.29 -1.30
CA ILE A 45 -5.13 1.07 -1.41
C ILE A 45 -5.41 -0.20 -2.23
N GLY A 46 -4.66 -0.47 -3.30
CA GLY A 46 -4.83 -1.66 -4.14
C GLY A 46 -4.47 -2.98 -3.44
N GLY A 47 -3.75 -2.95 -2.33
CA GLY A 47 -3.47 -4.12 -1.49
C GLY A 47 -4.53 -4.42 -0.44
N LEU A 48 -5.53 -3.54 -0.30
CA LEU A 48 -6.60 -3.65 0.70
C LEU A 48 -7.76 -4.52 0.19
N PRO A 49 -8.50 -5.19 1.10
CA PRO A 49 -9.77 -5.81 0.76
C PRO A 49 -10.81 -4.79 0.26
N ASP A 50 -11.63 -5.18 -0.71
CA ASP A 50 -12.65 -4.32 -1.36
C ASP A 50 -13.54 -3.57 -0.34
N ASN A 51 -13.92 -4.23 0.75
CA ASN A 51 -14.78 -3.66 1.79
C ASN A 51 -14.12 -2.52 2.59
N ILE A 52 -12.79 -2.43 2.57
CA ILE A 52 -12.02 -1.33 3.19
C ILE A 52 -11.66 -0.30 2.13
N GLN A 53 -11.33 -0.74 0.91
CA GLN A 53 -10.88 0.12 -0.18
C GLN A 53 -11.84 1.28 -0.44
N GLY A 54 -13.16 1.01 -0.52
CA GLY A 54 -14.17 2.03 -0.76
C GLY A 54 -14.20 3.12 0.33
N ASN A 55 -14.02 2.73 1.60
CA ASN A 55 -13.99 3.67 2.72
C ASN A 55 -12.74 4.55 2.68
N VAL A 56 -11.59 3.98 2.32
CA VAL A 56 -10.33 4.73 2.21
C VAL A 56 -10.40 5.72 1.05
N ILE A 57 -10.91 5.31 -0.12
CA ILE A 57 -11.10 6.21 -1.27
C ILE A 57 -12.03 7.36 -0.90
N ALA A 58 -13.15 7.07 -0.22
CA ALA A 58 -14.10 8.11 0.21
C ALA A 58 -13.49 9.11 1.22
N ALA A 59 -12.52 8.68 2.03
CA ALA A 59 -11.80 9.55 2.95
C ALA A 59 -10.81 10.51 2.27
N ASN A 60 -10.55 10.32 0.96
CA ASN A 60 -9.65 11.14 0.15
C ASN A 60 -8.28 11.40 0.84
N PRO A 61 -7.49 10.34 1.08
CA PRO A 61 -6.22 10.46 1.79
C PRO A 61 -5.26 11.36 1.02
N ALA A 62 -4.66 12.32 1.73
CA ALA A 62 -3.76 13.30 1.13
C ALA A 62 -2.30 12.80 1.00
N ARG A 63 -1.91 11.77 1.77
CA ARG A 63 -0.58 11.15 1.79
C ARG A 63 -0.58 9.90 2.69
N LEU A 64 0.42 9.04 2.52
CA LEU A 64 0.75 7.94 3.44
C LEU A 64 1.82 8.33 4.46
#